data_AF-A0A084IIY2-F1
#
_entry.id   AF-A0A084IIY2-F1
#
_cell.length_a   1.000
_cell.length_b   1.000
_cell.length_c   1.000
_cell.angle_alpha   90.00
_cell.angle_beta   90.00
_cell.angle_gamma   90.00
#
_symmetry.space_group_name_H-M   'P 1'
#
loop_
_entity.id
_entity.type
_entity.pdbx_description
1 polymer ?
#
loop_
_entity_poly.entity_id
_entity_poly.type
_entity_poly.pdbx_seq_one_letter_code
_entity_poly.pdbx_strand_id
1 'polypeptide(L)'
;MVEPPGSPWLLLPAAASLALFVWLLTLHPQAAGRVYAAYGGIYVSVALLWLWWIESTPPNASDIVGVLLCLTGMAIIVLGPLHREVST
;
A
#
# COMPACT_ATOMS: atom_id res chain seq x y z
N MET A 1 12.83 -21.44 18.34
CA MET A 1 13.97 -21.58 17.41
C MET A 1 14.11 -20.22 16.74
N VAL A 2 15.14 -19.45 17.08
CA VAL A 2 15.36 -18.10 16.55
C VAL A 2 16.12 -18.26 15.23
N GLU A 3 15.56 -17.76 14.13
CA GLU A 3 16.25 -17.81 12.84
C GLU A 3 17.55 -16.98 12.88
N PRO A 4 18.64 -17.43 12.22
CA PRO A 4 19.87 -16.65 12.16
C PRO A 4 19.61 -15.33 11.43
N PRO A 5 20.25 -14.22 11.82
CA PRO A 5 20.08 -12.95 11.13
C PRO A 5 20.48 -13.13 9.66
N GLY A 6 19.54 -12.90 8.75
CA GLY A 6 19.78 -12.94 7.31
C GLY A 6 20.95 -12.02 6.93
N SER A 7 21.72 -12.42 5.92
CA SER A 7 22.94 -11.73 5.49
C SER A 7 22.72 -10.20 5.37
N PRO A 8 23.47 -9.36 6.10
CA PRO A 8 23.37 -7.89 6.03
C PRO A 8 23.62 -7.34 4.63
N TRP A 9 24.22 -8.16 3.76
CA TRP A 9 24.48 -7.84 2.36
C TRP A 9 23.20 -7.58 1.55
N LEU A 10 22.05 -8.16 1.95
CA LEU A 10 20.75 -7.85 1.32
C LEU A 10 20.27 -6.40 1.58
N LEU A 11 20.84 -5.70 2.55
CA LEU A 11 20.47 -4.31 2.84
C LEU A 11 20.92 -3.36 1.73
N LEU A 12 22.02 -3.66 1.05
CA LEU A 12 22.53 -2.85 -0.07
C LEU A 12 21.59 -2.84 -1.30
N PRO A 13 21.17 -4.00 -1.85
CA PRO A 13 20.20 -4.03 -2.94
C PRO A 13 18.81 -3.56 -2.50
N ALA A 14 18.42 -3.79 -1.23
CA ALA A 14 17.17 -3.25 -0.70
C ALA A 14 17.17 -1.72 -0.65
N ALA A 15 18.26 -1.11 -0.15
CA ALA A 15 18.41 0.34 -0.13
C ALA A 15 18.45 0.94 -1.54
N ALA A 16 19.14 0.30 -2.49
CA ALA A 16 19.16 0.72 -3.89
C ALA A 16 17.76 0.63 -4.53
N SER A 17 17.02 -0.45 -4.29
CA SER A 17 15.65 -0.63 -4.77
C SER A 17 14.70 0.44 -4.19
N LEU A 18 14.83 0.76 -2.90
CA LEU A 18 14.05 1.80 -2.24
C LEU A 18 14.39 3.20 -2.77
N ALA A 19 15.67 3.51 -2.96
CA ALA A 19 16.11 4.78 -3.54
C ALA A 19 15.59 4.96 -4.97
N LEU A 20 15.63 3.90 -5.78
CA LEU A 20 15.07 3.90 -7.13
C LEU A 20 13.55 4.14 -7.12
N PHE A 21 12.83 3.48 -6.21
CA PHE A 21 11.39 3.67 -6.03
C PHE A 21 11.02 5.10 -5.64
N VAL A 22 11.78 5.70 -4.70
CA VAL A 22 11.61 7.11 -4.32
C VAL A 22 11.95 8.06 -5.47
N TRP A 23 12.95 7.73 -6.29
CA TRP A 23 13.28 8.52 -7.47
C TRP A 23 12.21 8.41 -8.57
N LEU A 24 11.64 7.22 -8.79
CA LEU A 24 10.48 7.02 -9.67
C LEU A 24 9.26 7.84 -9.23
N LEU A 25 9.12 8.07 -7.92
CA LEU A 25 8.04 8.88 -7.38
C LEU A 25 8.12 10.35 -7.70
N THR A 26 9.34 10.90 -7.79
CA THR A 26 9.53 12.31 -8.14
C THR A 26 9.25 12.60 -9.61
N LEU A 27 9.29 11.56 -10.47
CA LEU A 27 8.98 11.64 -11.90
C LEU A 27 7.48 11.66 -12.22
N HIS A 28 6.59 11.32 -11.29
CA HIS A 28 5.14 11.34 -11.53
C HIS A 28 4.53 12.73 -11.21
N PRO A 29 4.03 13.48 -12.22
CA PRO A 29 3.41 14.81 -12.03
C PRO A 29 1.95 14.74 -11.53
N GLN A 30 1.54 13.60 -10.98
CA GLN A 30 0.24 13.38 -10.34
C GLN A 30 0.49 12.95 -8.89
N ALA A 31 -0.31 13.45 -7.95
CA ALA A 31 -0.13 13.25 -6.50
C ALA A 31 0.14 11.78 -6.15
N ALA A 32 1.42 11.42 -6.01
CA ALA A 32 1.82 10.02 -5.94
C ALA A 32 1.27 9.29 -4.70
N GLY A 33 0.96 10.05 -3.64
CA GLY A 33 0.25 9.55 -2.47
C GLY A 33 -1.14 8.97 -2.78
N ARG A 34 -1.86 9.47 -3.80
CA ARG A 34 -3.15 8.92 -4.22
C ARG A 34 -3.03 7.55 -4.87
N VAL A 35 -1.98 7.36 -5.68
CA VAL A 35 -1.72 6.08 -6.36
C VAL A 35 -1.37 5.01 -5.33
N TYR A 36 -0.54 5.34 -4.33
CA TYR A 36 -0.22 4.39 -3.26
C TYR A 36 -1.40 4.07 -2.35
N ALA A 37 -2.23 5.05 -2.03
CA ALA A 37 -3.45 4.81 -1.27
C ALA A 37 -4.40 3.85 -2.01
N ALA A 38 -4.59 4.05 -3.32
CA ALA A 38 -5.39 3.17 -4.17
C ALA A 38 -4.85 1.73 -4.19
N TYR A 39 -3.54 1.57 -4.39
CA TYR A 39 -2.90 0.25 -4.39
C TYR A 39 -3.07 -0.47 -3.04
N GLY A 40 -2.83 0.22 -1.93
CA GLY A 40 -2.94 -0.35 -0.59
C GLY A 40 -4.35 -0.87 -0.27
N GLY A 41 -5.39 -0.07 -0.56
CA GLY A 41 -6.78 -0.48 -0.30
C GLY A 41 -7.23 -1.66 -1.15
N ILE A 42 -6.88 -1.67 -2.44
CA ILE A 42 -7.19 -2.80 -3.35
C ILE A 42 -6.43 -4.05 -2.93
N TYR A 43 -5.14 -3.93 -2.58
CA TYR A 43 -4.30 -5.06 -2.16
C TYR A 43 -4.90 -5.80 -0.97
N VAL A 44 -5.28 -5.09 0.10
CA VAL A 44 -5.87 -5.72 1.30
C VAL A 44 -7.18 -6.43 0.96
N SER A 45 -8.01 -5.83 0.10
CA SER A 45 -9.28 -6.42 -0.33
C SER A 45 -9.07 -7.72 -1.13
N VAL A 46 -8.13 -7.72 -2.06
CA VAL A 46 -7.80 -8.90 -2.89
C VAL A 46 -7.16 -10.00 -2.05
N ALA A 47 -6.26 -9.66 -1.12
CA ALA A 47 -5.63 -10.63 -0.23
C ALA A 47 -6.68 -11.38 0.61
N LEU A 48 -7.66 -10.67 1.17
CA LEU A 48 -8.75 -11.29 1.94
C LEU A 48 -9.68 -12.14 1.08
N LEU A 49 -9.98 -11.67 -0.14
CA LEU A 49 -10.81 -12.43 -1.08
C LEU A 49 -10.08 -13.72 -1.53
N TRP A 50 -8.76 -13.65 -1.69
CA TRP A 50 -7.92 -14.81 -2.00
C TRP A 50 -7.88 -15.83 -0.86
N LEU A 51 -7.60 -15.38 0.37
CA LEU A 51 -7.65 -16.21 1.58
C LEU A 51 -8.99 -16.92 1.72
N TRP A 52 -10.08 -16.23 1.43
CA TRP A 52 -11.40 -16.82 1.51
C TRP A 52 -11.66 -17.85 0.40
N TRP A 53 -11.29 -17.55 -0.85
CA TRP A 53 -11.58 -18.42 -1.99
C TRP A 53 -10.67 -19.65 -2.03
N ILE A 54 -9.37 -19.47 -1.86
CA ILE A 54 -8.36 -20.50 -2.13
C ILE A 54 -7.98 -21.24 -0.85
N GLU A 55 -7.83 -20.52 0.25
CA GLU A 55 -7.49 -21.10 1.54
C GLU A 55 -8.75 -21.48 2.36
N SER A 56 -9.96 -21.25 1.82
CA SER A 56 -11.26 -21.58 2.44
C SER A 56 -11.40 -21.10 3.88
N THR A 57 -10.64 -20.08 4.26
CA THR A 57 -10.64 -19.52 5.61
C THR A 57 -11.66 -18.40 5.65
N PRO A 58 -12.80 -18.56 6.36
CA PRO A 58 -13.82 -17.53 6.39
C PRO A 58 -13.27 -16.27 7.06
N PRO A 59 -13.43 -15.09 6.44
CA PRO A 59 -12.96 -13.84 7.02
C PRO A 59 -13.73 -13.57 8.32
N ASN A 60 -13.00 -13.20 9.37
CA ASN A 60 -13.60 -12.84 10.65
C ASN A 60 -14.17 -11.42 10.58
N ALA A 61 -15.06 -11.09 11.52
CA ALA A 61 -15.61 -9.74 11.66
C ALA A 61 -14.51 -8.67 11.80
N SER A 62 -13.39 -9.00 12.47
CA SER A 62 -12.21 -8.13 12.55
C SER A 62 -11.62 -7.81 11.18
N ASP A 63 -11.57 -8.81 10.28
CA ASP A 63 -10.94 -8.69 8.97
C ASP A 63 -11.80 -7.82 8.04
N ILE A 64 -13.12 -7.99 8.13
CA ILE A 64 -14.08 -7.15 7.40
C ILE A 64 -13.97 -5.69 7.86
N VAL A 65 -13.91 -5.45 9.18
CA VAL A 65 -13.72 -4.09 9.71
C VAL A 65 -12.38 -3.50 9.26
N GLY A 66 -11.32 -4.30 9.24
CA GLY A 66 -10.01 -3.90 8.73
C GLY A 66 -10.05 -3.47 7.26
N VAL A 67 -10.67 -4.28 6.38
CA VAL A 67 -10.84 -3.94 4.96
C VAL A 67 -11.63 -2.66 4.79
N LEU A 68 -12.75 -2.50 5.52
CA LEU A 68 -13.57 -1.29 5.43
C LEU A 68 -12.78 -0.05 5.86
N LEU A 69 -11.96 -0.14 6.90
CA LEU A 69 -11.08 0.95 7.33
C LEU A 69 -10.03 1.28 6.27
N CYS A 70 -9.37 0.28 5.69
CA CYS A 70 -8.40 0.46 4.60
C CYS A 70 -9.03 1.10 3.36
N LEU A 71 -10.21 0.62 2.94
CA LEU A 71 -10.95 1.17 1.81
C LEU A 71 -11.43 2.59 2.08
N THR A 72 -11.86 2.89 3.30
CA THR A 72 -12.27 4.25 3.70
C THR A 72 -11.07 5.19 3.68
N GLY A 73 -9.93 4.79 4.24
CA GLY A 73 -8.69 5.58 4.20
C GLY A 73 -8.21 5.83 2.77
N MET A 74 -8.25 4.79 1.92
CA MET A 74 -8.00 4.92 0.49
C MET A 74 -8.95 5.94 -0.16
N ALA A 75 -10.25 5.81 0.07
CA ALA A 75 -11.26 6.70 -0.51
C ALA A 75 -11.04 8.16 -0.09
N ILE A 76 -10.70 8.42 1.18
CA ILE A 76 -10.38 9.77 1.67
C ILE A 76 -9.18 10.37 0.93
N ILE A 77 -8.12 9.60 0.71
CA ILE A 77 -6.91 10.11 0.05
C ILE A 77 -7.15 10.31 -1.46
N VAL A 78 -7.81 9.36 -2.10
CA VAL A 78 -8.11 9.40 -3.55
C VAL A 78 -9.12 10.51 -3.87
N LEU A 79 -10.17 10.66 -3.08
CA LEU A 79 -11.23 11.65 -3.28
C LEU A 79 -10.93 13.00 -2.61
N GLY A 80 -9.93 13.06 -1.73
CA GLY A 80 -9.56 14.25 -0.97
C GLY A 80 -9.24 15.42 -1.91
N PRO A 81 -9.68 16.67 -1.62
CA PRO A 81 -9.56 17.77 -2.56
C PRO A 81 -8.09 18.08 -2.89
N LEU A 82 -7.76 18.21 -4.18
CA LEU A 82 -6.53 18.89 -4.58
C LEU A 82 -6.70 20.34 -4.10
N HIS A 83 -5.91 20.80 -3.13
CA HIS A 83 -5.92 22.23 -2.82
C HIS A 83 -5.58 22.98 -4.12
N ARG A 84 -6.51 23.84 -4.51
CA ARG A 84 -6.58 24.57 -5.78
C ARG A 84 -5.29 25.31 -6.10
N GLU A 85 -4.91 25.23 -7.38
CA GLU A 85 -4.53 26.33 -8.25
C GLU A 85 -4.02 27.59 -7.54
N VAL A 86 -2.69 27.71 -7.46
CA VAL A 86 -2.04 29.02 -7.34
C VAL A 86 -2.22 29.72 -8.69
N SER A 87 -3.24 30.56 -8.78
CA SER A 87 -3.31 31.65 -9.75
C SER A 87 -2.58 32.86 -9.16
N THR A 88 -1.28 32.99 -9.46
CA THR A 88 -0.55 34.27 -9.45
C THR A 88 0.42 34.28 -10.60
#